data_AF-A0A962JE28-F1
#
_entry.id   AF-A0A962JE28-F1
#
_cell.length_a   1.000
_cell.length_b   1.000
_cell.length_c   1.000
_cell.angle_alpha   90.00
_cell.angle_beta   90.00
_cell.angle_gamma   90.00
#
_symmetry.space_group_name_H-M   'P 1'
#
loop_
_entity.id
_entity.type
_entity.pdbx_description
1 polymer ?
#
loop_
_entity_poly.entity_id
_entity_poly.type
_entity_poly.pdbx_seq_one_letter_code
_entity_poly.pdbx_strand_id
1 'polypeptide(L)'
;MSGYDRVPFGLLIDSNGGKKFVAVDEVCSGLVCGCICPSCEIPLVAKKGDIYTWHFAHKPRKSKNELDVTCEYSYHVSLVAMAKQLFTSGISINLPTYMLRMNNIGFSSLLKIFNASSVVLERVEVEAYFDHQFVDVIGYVNNIPLLIYFEHTEKRVDVTESNFINYKDSVRIIKIDISSFYLESKQARQELADLLFNSLNGKQWIYHPRQIEKIKNIEESLPNPTSKEWSLGYQAAQQVYQNKVDATKRLSKKNRKNETIEEMRVRLLNELFGDVDDDE
;
A
#
# COMPACT_ATOMS: atom_id res chain seq x y z
N MET A 1 -21.56 -15.21 -6.65
CA MET A 1 -21.11 -15.26 -5.24
C MET A 1 -19.99 -14.25 -5.12
N SER A 2 -20.19 -13.20 -4.33
CA SER A 2 -19.14 -12.19 -4.10
C SER A 2 -17.92 -12.86 -3.46
N GLY A 3 -16.70 -12.40 -3.81
CA GLY A 3 -15.46 -12.98 -3.29
C GLY A 3 -15.30 -12.89 -1.76
N TYR A 4 -16.16 -12.11 -1.09
CA TYR A 4 -16.13 -11.83 0.35
C TYR A 4 -16.53 -13.02 1.26
N ASP A 5 -17.11 -14.08 0.71
CA ASP A 5 -17.42 -15.29 1.51
C ASP A 5 -16.24 -16.27 1.64
N ARG A 6 -15.17 -16.05 0.87
CA ARG A 6 -13.99 -16.95 0.84
C ARG A 6 -12.88 -16.36 1.70
N VAL A 7 -12.76 -16.85 2.93
CA VAL A 7 -11.73 -16.39 3.85
C VAL A 7 -10.41 -17.12 3.55
N PRO A 8 -9.31 -16.43 3.22
CA PRO A 8 -8.03 -17.08 2.89
C PRO A 8 -7.36 -17.71 4.10
N PHE A 9 -7.44 -17.07 5.28
CA PHE A 9 -6.75 -17.52 6.49
C PHE A 9 -7.69 -17.57 7.70
N GLY A 10 -7.67 -18.71 8.39
CA GLY A 10 -8.43 -18.90 9.63
C GLY A 10 -7.58 -18.59 10.85
N LEU A 11 -8.20 -18.13 11.93
CA LEU A 11 -7.56 -18.02 13.24
C LEU A 11 -7.74 -19.33 14.00
N LEU A 12 -6.63 -19.95 14.40
CA LEU A 12 -6.59 -21.09 15.31
C LEU A 12 -6.14 -20.60 16.70
N ILE A 13 -6.83 -21.07 17.74
CA ILE A 13 -6.48 -20.80 19.13
C ILE A 13 -6.02 -22.12 19.75
N ASP A 14 -4.79 -22.15 20.26
CA ASP A 14 -4.26 -23.34 20.94
C ASP A 14 -4.79 -23.49 22.38
N SER A 15 -4.45 -24.59 23.04
CA SER A 15 -4.91 -24.90 24.40
C SER A 15 -4.44 -23.90 25.47
N ASN A 16 -3.37 -23.14 25.18
CA ASN A 16 -2.80 -22.13 26.08
C ASN A 16 -3.30 -20.72 25.73
N GLY A 17 -4.23 -20.58 24.77
CA GLY A 17 -4.74 -19.29 24.29
C GLY A 17 -3.85 -18.61 23.25
N GLY A 18 -2.81 -19.28 22.76
CA GLY A 18 -1.97 -18.80 21.67
C GLY A 18 -2.76 -18.69 20.37
N LYS A 19 -2.60 -17.56 19.68
CA LYS A 19 -3.30 -17.26 18.42
C LYS A 19 -2.37 -17.49 17.24
N LYS A 20 -2.82 -18.28 16.27
CA LYS A 20 -2.10 -18.54 15.03
C LYS A 20 -3.04 -18.47 13.83
N PHE A 21 -2.70 -17.65 12.84
CA PHE A 21 -3.34 -17.66 11.54
C PHE A 21 -2.80 -18.82 10.70
N VAL A 22 -3.69 -19.52 10.02
CA VAL A 22 -3.38 -20.70 9.22
C VAL A 22 -4.10 -20.66 7.89
N ALA A 23 -3.46 -21.19 6.85
CA ALA A 23 -4.09 -21.47 5.57
C ALA A 23 -4.85 -22.80 5.60
N VAL A 24 -5.70 -23.02 4.59
CA VAL A 24 -6.57 -24.19 4.53
C VAL A 24 -5.77 -25.49 4.40
N ASP A 25 -4.66 -25.48 3.70
CA ASP A 25 -3.75 -26.62 3.55
C ASP A 25 -3.11 -27.07 4.88
N GLU A 26 -2.96 -26.16 5.84
CA GLU A 26 -2.37 -26.43 7.16
C GLU A 26 -3.34 -27.11 8.15
N VAL A 27 -4.61 -27.33 7.80
CA VAL A 27 -5.65 -27.87 8.71
C VAL A 27 -6.46 -29.02 8.12
N CYS A 28 -7.19 -29.78 8.93
CA CYS A 28 -8.12 -30.79 8.43
C CYS A 28 -9.30 -30.15 7.66
N SER A 29 -9.91 -30.89 6.72
CA SER A 29 -11.09 -30.42 5.99
C SER A 29 -12.33 -30.35 6.90
N GLY A 30 -13.26 -29.43 6.61
CA GLY A 30 -14.52 -29.30 7.32
C GLY A 30 -14.42 -28.50 8.63
N LEU A 31 -15.41 -28.69 9.52
CA LEU A 31 -15.50 -28.01 10.82
C LEU A 31 -14.45 -28.47 11.83
N VAL A 32 -13.85 -29.65 11.62
CA VAL A 32 -12.81 -30.19 12.50
C VAL A 32 -11.51 -29.39 12.43
N CYS A 33 -11.38 -28.43 11.50
CA CYS A 33 -10.24 -27.51 11.46
C CYS A 33 -10.13 -26.61 12.70
N GLY A 34 -11.22 -26.42 13.45
CA GLY A 34 -11.24 -25.61 14.67
C GLY A 34 -10.97 -24.12 14.46
N CYS A 35 -10.93 -23.64 13.22
CA CYS A 35 -10.63 -22.25 12.91
C CYS A 35 -11.85 -21.34 13.13
N ILE A 36 -11.59 -20.08 13.51
CA ILE A 36 -12.59 -19.02 13.60
C ILE A 36 -12.26 -17.87 12.66
N CYS A 37 -13.27 -17.11 12.24
CA CYS A 37 -13.08 -15.91 11.45
C CYS A 37 -12.46 -14.81 12.32
N PRO A 38 -11.35 -14.18 11.91
CA PRO A 38 -10.75 -13.12 12.71
C PRO A 38 -11.52 -11.79 12.69
N SER A 39 -12.52 -11.66 11.82
CA SER A 39 -13.38 -10.47 11.77
C SER A 39 -14.64 -10.63 12.63
N CYS A 40 -15.38 -11.73 12.49
CA CYS A 40 -16.68 -11.91 13.16
C CYS A 40 -16.70 -13.02 14.22
N GLU A 41 -15.58 -13.71 14.44
CA GLU A 41 -15.40 -14.78 15.42
C GLU A 41 -16.28 -16.03 15.20
N ILE A 42 -17.07 -16.07 14.11
CA ILE A 42 -17.88 -17.24 13.75
C ILE A 42 -16.94 -18.39 13.31
N PRO A 43 -17.23 -19.64 13.74
CA PRO A 43 -16.47 -20.80 13.28
C PRO A 43 -16.43 -20.94 11.76
N LEU A 44 -15.27 -21.32 11.26
CA LEU A 44 -15.01 -21.54 9.84
C LEU A 44 -15.08 -23.03 9.49
N VAL A 45 -15.41 -23.30 8.23
CA VAL A 45 -15.37 -24.62 7.59
C VAL A 45 -14.23 -24.58 6.58
N ALA A 46 -13.21 -25.43 6.74
CA ALA A 46 -12.18 -25.59 5.73
C ALA A 46 -12.75 -26.30 4.50
N LYS A 47 -12.90 -25.60 3.38
CA LYS A 47 -13.39 -26.16 2.11
C LYS A 47 -12.20 -26.61 1.28
N LYS A 48 -12.03 -27.93 1.15
CA LYS A 48 -11.03 -28.57 0.28
C LYS A 48 -11.73 -29.36 -0.82
N GLY A 49 -11.21 -29.27 -2.04
CA GLY A 49 -11.68 -30.07 -3.17
C GLY A 49 -10.76 -29.94 -4.38
N ASP A 50 -11.05 -30.71 -5.43
CA ASP A 50 -10.27 -30.72 -6.67
C ASP A 50 -10.80 -29.74 -7.72
N ILE A 51 -12.04 -29.27 -7.55
CA ILE A 51 -12.74 -28.38 -8.49
C ILE A 51 -12.75 -26.92 -8.00
N TYR A 52 -12.83 -26.70 -6.68
CA TYR A 52 -12.92 -25.37 -6.09
C TYR A 52 -11.64 -25.00 -5.34
N THR A 53 -11.24 -23.73 -5.48
CA THR A 53 -10.16 -23.11 -4.69
C THR A 53 -10.35 -23.40 -3.21
N TRP A 54 -9.25 -23.78 -2.54
CA TRP A 54 -9.28 -24.03 -1.11
C TRP A 54 -9.48 -22.71 -0.37
N HIS A 55 -10.51 -22.64 0.45
CA HIS A 55 -10.84 -21.44 1.24
C HIS A 55 -11.54 -21.86 2.53
N PHE A 56 -11.58 -20.95 3.49
CA PHE A 56 -12.48 -21.06 4.62
C PHE A 56 -13.82 -20.40 4.28
N ALA A 57 -14.91 -20.99 4.76
CA ALA A 57 -16.25 -20.42 4.68
C ALA A 57 -16.87 -20.38 6.07
N HIS A 58 -17.75 -19.41 6.35
CA HIS A 58 -18.46 -19.36 7.63
C HIS A 58 -19.36 -20.58 7.81
N LYS A 59 -19.44 -21.09 9.04
CA LYS A 59 -20.42 -22.11 9.41
C LYS A 59 -21.83 -21.52 9.26
N PRO A 60 -22.74 -22.16 8.48
CA PRO A 60 -24.12 -21.71 8.38
C PRO A 60 -24.80 -21.67 9.76
N ARG A 61 -25.53 -20.60 10.06
CA ARG A 61 -26.36 -20.52 11.28
C ARG A 61 -27.61 -21.39 11.06
N LYS A 62 -27.97 -22.23 12.05
CA LYS A 62 -29.06 -23.21 11.92
C LYS A 62 -30.47 -22.62 12.07
N SER A 63 -30.62 -21.35 12.43
CA SER A 63 -31.93 -20.76 12.70
C SER A 63 -32.53 -20.14 11.44
N LYS A 64 -33.78 -20.49 11.11
CA LYS A 64 -34.53 -19.96 9.96
C LYS A 64 -34.79 -18.43 10.02
N ASN A 65 -34.43 -17.78 11.12
CA ASN A 65 -34.74 -16.38 11.42
C ASN A 65 -33.49 -15.51 11.63
N GLU A 66 -32.28 -16.08 11.61
CA GLU A 66 -31.05 -15.28 11.55
C GLU A 66 -30.64 -15.17 10.09
N LEU A 67 -30.65 -13.94 9.57
CA LEU A 67 -30.05 -13.63 8.27
C LEU A 67 -28.64 -14.23 8.22
N ASP A 68 -28.30 -14.92 7.13
CA ASP A 68 -26.91 -15.27 6.81
C ASP A 68 -26.14 -13.95 6.71
N VAL A 69 -25.54 -13.52 7.82
CA VAL A 69 -24.76 -12.28 7.85
C VAL A 69 -23.48 -12.56 7.08
N THR A 70 -23.41 -12.05 5.86
CA THR A 70 -22.18 -12.02 5.08
C THR A 70 -21.15 -11.19 5.84
N CYS A 71 -20.02 -11.79 6.19
CA CYS A 71 -18.93 -11.09 6.87
C CYS A 71 -18.11 -10.33 5.82
N GLU A 72 -18.54 -9.11 5.54
CA GLU A 72 -17.97 -8.19 4.54
C GLU A 72 -16.45 -8.03 4.71
N TYR A 73 -15.97 -8.01 5.96
CA TYR A 73 -14.57 -7.73 6.27
C TYR A 73 -13.66 -8.98 6.37
N SER A 74 -14.22 -10.19 6.26
CA SER A 74 -13.49 -11.42 6.55
C SER A 74 -12.27 -11.65 5.66
N TYR A 75 -12.36 -11.32 4.37
CA TYR A 75 -11.26 -11.48 3.42
C TYR A 75 -10.04 -10.64 3.81
N HIS A 76 -10.17 -9.32 3.89
CA HIS A 76 -9.02 -8.45 4.10
C HIS A 76 -8.50 -8.50 5.54
N VAL A 77 -9.37 -8.69 6.54
CA VAL A 77 -8.93 -8.84 7.93
C VAL A 77 -8.05 -10.07 8.06
N SER A 78 -8.46 -11.21 7.49
CA SER A 78 -7.65 -12.43 7.53
C SER A 78 -6.35 -12.30 6.72
N LEU A 79 -6.38 -11.60 5.58
CA LEU A 79 -5.21 -11.36 4.75
C LEU A 79 -4.15 -10.50 5.47
N VAL A 80 -4.56 -9.35 6.02
CA VAL A 80 -3.67 -8.46 6.78
C VAL A 80 -3.13 -9.16 8.02
N ALA A 81 -3.96 -9.93 8.72
CA ALA A 81 -3.54 -10.65 9.92
C ALA A 81 -2.49 -11.72 9.61
N MET A 82 -2.68 -12.50 8.53
CA MET A 82 -1.66 -13.44 8.07
C MET A 82 -0.39 -12.71 7.62
N ALA A 83 -0.51 -11.60 6.89
CA ALA A 83 0.65 -10.82 6.45
C ALA A 83 1.51 -10.39 7.66
N LYS A 84 0.89 -9.82 8.69
CA LYS A 84 1.55 -9.46 9.95
C LYS A 84 2.20 -10.68 10.63
N GLN A 85 1.50 -11.81 10.71
CA GLN A 85 2.08 -13.03 11.26
C GLN A 85 3.31 -13.50 10.49
N LEU A 86 3.30 -13.41 9.15
CA LEU A 86 4.47 -13.79 8.35
C LEU A 86 5.68 -12.92 8.70
N PHE A 87 5.48 -11.62 8.97
CA PHE A 87 6.55 -10.68 9.36
C PHE A 87 7.28 -11.03 10.67
N THR A 88 6.67 -11.79 11.59
CA THR A 88 7.30 -12.09 12.89
C THR A 88 8.42 -13.14 12.81
N SER A 89 8.63 -13.79 11.65
CA SER A 89 9.51 -14.96 11.52
C SER A 89 10.98 -14.66 11.14
N GLY A 90 11.43 -13.39 11.15
CA GLY A 90 12.81 -12.98 10.79
C GLY A 90 13.12 -13.13 9.30
N ILE A 91 13.25 -12.01 8.56
CA ILE A 91 12.92 -12.02 7.12
C ILE A 91 13.84 -11.16 6.27
N SER A 92 14.18 -11.69 5.08
CA SER A 92 14.68 -10.93 3.95
C SER A 92 13.51 -10.46 3.08
N ILE A 93 13.48 -9.17 2.73
CA ILE A 93 12.48 -8.55 1.86
C ILE A 93 13.16 -7.91 0.64
N ASN A 94 12.59 -8.13 -0.54
CA ASN A 94 12.98 -7.46 -1.77
C ASN A 94 12.32 -6.08 -1.84
N LEU A 95 13.14 -5.05 -1.99
CA LEU A 95 12.68 -3.66 -2.15
C LEU A 95 12.93 -3.19 -3.58
N PRO A 96 11.97 -2.45 -4.19
CA PRO A 96 12.11 -1.98 -5.56
C PRO A 96 13.08 -0.82 -5.68
N THR A 97 13.44 -0.46 -6.91
CA THR A 97 14.13 0.81 -7.19
C THR A 97 13.21 1.97 -6.80
N TYR A 98 13.75 3.00 -6.15
CA TYR A 98 13.02 4.25 -5.91
C TYR A 98 13.45 5.30 -6.92
N MET A 99 12.55 5.69 -7.82
CA MET A 99 12.73 6.83 -8.72
C MET A 99 11.85 7.99 -8.22
N LEU A 100 12.47 9.12 -7.90
CA LEU A 100 11.76 10.35 -7.54
C LEU A 100 11.68 11.26 -8.76
N ARG A 101 10.47 11.63 -9.16
CA ARG A 101 10.26 12.63 -10.21
C ARG A 101 10.24 14.01 -9.57
N MET A 102 11.21 14.85 -9.91
CA MET A 102 11.21 16.27 -9.57
C MET A 102 10.65 17.06 -10.74
N ASN A 103 9.61 17.84 -10.47
CA ASN A 103 9.04 18.78 -11.44
C ASN A 103 9.32 20.20 -10.95
N ASN A 104 10.41 20.77 -11.43
CA ASN A 104 10.71 22.20 -11.25
C ASN A 104 10.31 22.94 -12.54
N ILE A 105 10.01 24.23 -12.44
CA ILE A 105 9.55 25.04 -13.57
C ILE A 105 10.58 24.94 -14.72
N GLY A 106 10.18 24.30 -15.82
CA GLY A 106 11.02 24.10 -17.02
C GLY A 106 11.99 22.91 -16.97
N PHE A 107 12.02 22.13 -15.89
CA PHE A 107 12.93 20.99 -15.74
C PHE A 107 12.23 19.82 -15.01
N SER A 108 11.97 18.74 -15.73
CA SER A 108 11.60 17.45 -15.12
C SER A 108 12.84 16.57 -15.06
N SER A 109 13.18 16.10 -13.86
CA SER A 109 14.29 15.17 -13.66
C SER A 109 13.82 13.95 -12.89
N LEU A 110 14.36 12.79 -13.27
CA LEU A 110 14.06 11.52 -12.63
C LEU A 110 15.29 11.04 -11.85
N LEU A 111 15.16 11.02 -10.53
CA LEU A 111 16.26 10.72 -9.62
C LEU A 111 16.15 9.32 -9.06
N LYS A 112 17.15 8.50 -9.35
CA LYS A 112 17.27 7.19 -8.72
C LYS A 112 17.72 7.36 -7.27
N ILE A 113 16.81 7.28 -6.30
CA ILE A 113 17.11 7.43 -4.87
C ILE A 113 17.65 6.12 -4.27
N PHE A 114 17.09 4.99 -4.68
CA PHE A 114 17.39 3.68 -4.14
C PHE A 114 17.48 2.64 -5.27
N ASN A 115 18.43 1.72 -5.21
CA ASN A 115 18.52 0.58 -6.14
C ASN A 115 17.69 -0.58 -5.61
N ALA A 116 16.99 -1.30 -6.48
CA ALA A 116 16.34 -2.54 -6.07
C ALA A 116 17.35 -3.47 -5.34
N SER A 117 16.95 -3.99 -4.19
CA SER A 117 17.82 -4.82 -3.35
C SER A 117 17.03 -5.67 -2.36
N SER A 118 17.57 -6.84 -2.01
CA SER A 118 17.12 -7.62 -0.86
C SER A 118 17.75 -7.08 0.43
N VAL A 119 16.94 -6.89 1.46
CA VAL A 119 17.40 -6.44 2.78
C VAL A 119 16.86 -7.35 3.87
N VAL A 120 17.64 -7.58 4.92
CA VAL A 120 17.19 -8.31 6.11
C VAL A 120 16.55 -7.33 7.09
N LEU A 121 15.35 -7.64 7.57
CA LEU A 121 14.66 -6.89 8.62
C LEU A 121 15.01 -7.47 9.98
N GLU A 122 15.60 -6.65 10.83
CA GLU A 122 15.88 -6.92 12.22
C GLU A 122 14.82 -6.27 13.11
N ARG A 123 14.68 -6.76 14.36
CA ARG A 123 13.80 -6.16 15.39
C ARG A 123 12.40 -5.83 14.86
N VAL A 124 11.76 -6.83 14.25
CA VAL A 124 10.45 -6.65 13.62
C VAL A 124 9.35 -6.55 14.68
N GLU A 125 8.58 -5.49 14.62
CA GLU A 125 7.39 -5.24 15.42
C GLU A 125 6.18 -5.10 14.47
N VAL A 126 5.07 -5.74 14.80
CA VAL A 126 3.83 -5.67 14.01
C VAL A 126 2.75 -4.98 14.82
N GLU A 127 1.85 -4.26 14.14
CA GLU A 127 0.79 -3.46 14.81
C GLU A 127 1.35 -2.47 15.83
N ALA A 128 2.47 -1.85 15.49
CA ALA A 128 3.23 -0.97 16.36
C ALA A 128 2.93 0.50 16.09
N TYR A 129 3.47 1.36 16.95
CA TYR A 129 3.38 2.81 16.80
C TYR A 129 4.78 3.39 16.65
N PHE A 130 4.97 4.22 15.63
CA PHE A 130 6.18 5.03 15.45
C PHE A 130 5.77 6.50 15.53
N ASP A 131 6.30 7.24 16.49
CA ASP A 131 5.96 8.65 16.72
C ASP A 131 4.43 8.90 16.77
N HIS A 132 3.72 8.12 17.60
CA HIS A 132 2.26 8.15 17.74
C HIS A 132 1.45 7.75 16.48
N GLN A 133 2.10 7.46 15.36
CA GLN A 133 1.45 6.96 14.15
C GLN A 133 1.41 5.44 14.15
N PHE A 134 0.23 4.86 13.91
CA PHE A 134 0.09 3.42 13.71
C PHE A 134 0.84 2.97 12.46
N VAL A 135 1.57 1.85 12.55
CA VAL A 135 2.32 1.22 11.46
C VAL A 135 2.00 -0.26 11.44
N ASP A 136 1.72 -0.82 10.25
CA ASP A 136 1.41 -2.25 10.14
C ASP A 136 2.62 -3.11 10.53
N VAL A 137 3.82 -2.74 10.07
CA VAL A 137 5.09 -3.37 10.46
C VAL A 137 6.22 -2.33 10.57
N ILE A 138 7.02 -2.42 11.63
CA ILE A 138 8.28 -1.72 11.80
C ILE A 138 9.39 -2.77 11.76
N GLY A 139 10.31 -2.67 10.80
CA GLY A 139 11.54 -3.46 10.78
C GLY A 139 12.75 -2.53 10.73
N TYR A 140 13.94 -3.03 11.07
CA TYR A 140 15.17 -2.25 11.03
C TYR A 140 16.15 -2.81 10.02
N VAL A 141 16.75 -1.93 9.23
CA VAL A 141 17.82 -2.28 8.28
C VAL A 141 19.04 -1.41 8.60
N ASN A 142 20.10 -2.02 9.11
CA ASN A 142 21.30 -1.32 9.60
C ASN A 142 20.94 -0.24 10.64
N ASN A 143 20.13 -0.60 11.64
CA ASN A 143 19.61 0.28 12.69
C ASN A 143 18.69 1.43 12.25
N ILE A 144 18.36 1.54 10.96
CA ILE A 144 17.41 2.53 10.45
C ILE A 144 16.03 1.87 10.31
N PRO A 145 14.96 2.41 10.94
CA PRO A 145 13.61 1.89 10.79
C PRO A 145 13.11 1.99 9.35
N LEU A 146 12.48 0.92 8.91
CA LEU A 146 11.66 0.78 7.71
C LEU A 146 10.21 0.56 8.17
N LEU A 147 9.39 1.58 7.97
CA LEU A 147 7.96 1.55 8.22
C LEU A 147 7.26 0.96 6.99
N ILE A 148 6.44 -0.06 7.21
CA ILE A 148 5.73 -0.77 6.15
C ILE A 148 4.22 -0.63 6.42
N TYR A 149 3.52 -0.14 5.42
CA TYR A 149 2.05 -0.02 5.40
C TYR A 149 1.44 -1.00 4.42
N PHE A 150 0.37 -1.69 4.82
CA PHE A 150 -0.41 -2.52 3.91
C PHE A 150 -1.55 -1.71 3.29
N GLU A 151 -1.63 -1.75 1.97
CA GLU A 151 -2.75 -1.22 1.19
C GLU A 151 -3.62 -2.38 0.69
N HIS A 152 -4.94 -2.27 0.84
CA HIS A 152 -5.90 -3.24 0.32
C HIS A 152 -7.19 -2.53 -0.13
N THR A 153 -8.14 -3.26 -0.70
CA THR A 153 -9.35 -2.66 -1.31
C THR A 153 -10.12 -1.71 -0.37
N GLU A 154 -10.26 -2.09 0.90
CA GLU A 154 -10.94 -1.28 1.93
C GLU A 154 -10.05 -0.25 2.66
N LYS A 155 -8.74 -0.21 2.39
CA LYS A 155 -7.79 0.67 3.10
C LYS A 155 -6.75 1.23 2.14
N ARG A 156 -6.87 2.53 1.84
CA ARG A 156 -5.83 3.32 1.18
C ARG A 156 -4.81 3.80 2.21
N VAL A 157 -3.53 3.78 1.83
CA VAL A 157 -2.45 4.30 2.66
C VAL A 157 -2.30 5.79 2.41
N ASP A 158 -2.71 6.61 3.37
CA ASP A 158 -2.58 8.07 3.37
C ASP A 158 -1.43 8.51 4.30
N VAL A 159 -0.20 8.11 3.93
CA VAL A 159 1.01 8.43 4.67
C VAL A 159 2.01 9.07 3.74
N THR A 160 2.64 10.14 4.21
CA THR A 160 3.65 10.92 3.49
C THR A 160 4.85 11.18 4.39
N GLU A 161 5.92 11.71 3.80
CA GLU A 161 7.11 12.13 4.56
C GLU A 161 6.81 13.19 5.63
N SER A 162 5.80 14.04 5.41
CA SER A 162 5.42 15.10 6.33
C SER A 162 4.94 14.55 7.68
N ASN A 163 4.38 13.34 7.70
CA ASN A 163 3.98 12.64 8.92
C ASN A 163 5.18 12.33 9.83
N PHE A 164 6.41 12.30 9.28
CA PHE A 164 7.62 11.93 10.00
C PHE A 164 8.75 12.96 9.83
N ILE A 165 8.40 14.25 9.70
CA ILE A 165 9.35 15.32 9.39
C ILE A 165 10.52 15.40 10.39
N ASN A 166 10.27 15.09 11.67
CA ASN A 166 11.28 15.07 12.73
C ASN A 166 12.30 13.93 12.59
N TYR A 167 11.99 12.93 11.74
CA TYR A 167 12.79 11.74 11.51
C TYR A 167 13.24 11.60 10.06
N LYS A 168 13.13 12.67 9.25
CA LYS A 168 13.44 12.66 7.81
C LYS A 168 14.81 12.05 7.47
N ASP A 169 15.81 12.22 8.34
CA ASP A 169 17.15 11.69 8.11
C ASP A 169 17.33 10.22 8.56
N SER A 170 16.33 9.65 9.25
CA SER A 170 16.45 8.39 9.99
C SER A 170 15.25 7.45 9.84
N VAL A 171 14.32 7.69 8.90
CA VAL A 171 13.17 6.82 8.65
C VAL A 171 13.04 6.47 7.18
N ARG A 172 12.65 5.24 6.88
CA ARG A 172 12.30 4.78 5.53
C ARG A 172 10.84 4.33 5.55
N ILE A 173 10.11 4.62 4.47
CA ILE A 173 8.68 4.31 4.41
C ILE A 173 8.38 3.66 3.08
N ILE A 174 7.77 2.48 3.15
CA ILE A 174 7.20 1.80 1.98
C ILE A 174 5.74 1.46 2.25
N LYS A 175 4.99 1.28 1.17
CA LYS A 175 3.73 0.55 1.20
C LYS A 175 3.83 -0.73 0.38
N ILE A 176 3.04 -1.71 0.77
CA ILE A 176 2.86 -2.97 0.07
C ILE A 176 1.37 -3.12 -0.21
N ASP A 177 1.02 -3.06 -1.48
CA ASP A 177 -0.31 -3.36 -1.99
C ASP A 177 -0.52 -4.87 -1.99
N ILE A 178 -1.42 -5.32 -1.14
CA ILE A 178 -1.84 -6.72 -1.02
C ILE A 178 -3.25 -6.94 -1.62
N SER A 179 -3.86 -5.93 -2.25
CA SER A 179 -5.16 -6.04 -2.91
C SER A 179 -5.15 -6.99 -4.11
N SER A 180 -3.98 -7.17 -4.73
CA SER A 180 -3.76 -8.09 -5.85
C SER A 180 -3.64 -9.56 -5.42
N PHE A 181 -3.62 -9.85 -4.11
CA PHE A 181 -3.65 -11.22 -3.64
C PHE A 181 -5.03 -11.82 -3.91
N TYR A 182 -5.04 -12.98 -4.57
CA TYR A 182 -6.24 -13.78 -4.82
C TYR A 182 -5.96 -15.24 -4.49
N LEU A 183 -6.98 -15.94 -4.01
CA LEU A 183 -6.90 -17.38 -3.79
C LEU A 183 -6.98 -18.10 -5.16
N GLU A 184 -5.84 -18.47 -5.71
CA GLU A 184 -5.77 -19.21 -6.98
C GLU A 184 -5.28 -20.64 -6.81
N SER A 185 -4.46 -20.93 -5.78
CA SER A 185 -3.94 -22.27 -5.54
C SER A 185 -4.24 -22.81 -4.13
N LYS A 186 -3.69 -24.01 -3.87
CA LYS A 186 -3.75 -24.68 -2.57
C LYS A 186 -2.71 -24.13 -1.58
N GLN A 187 -1.82 -23.22 -2.00
CA GLN A 187 -0.66 -22.73 -1.24
C GLN A 187 -0.77 -21.24 -0.86
N ALA A 188 -1.95 -20.79 -0.47
CA ALA A 188 -2.27 -19.39 -0.19
C ALA A 188 -1.25 -18.68 0.74
N ARG A 189 -0.75 -19.39 1.76
CA ARG A 189 0.25 -18.83 2.68
C ARG A 189 1.59 -18.55 2.00
N GLN A 190 2.07 -19.49 1.18
CA GLN A 190 3.33 -19.35 0.46
C GLN A 190 3.22 -18.25 -0.59
N GLU A 191 2.10 -18.18 -1.32
CA GLU A 191 1.83 -17.13 -2.30
C GLU A 191 1.83 -15.73 -1.66
N LEU A 192 1.21 -15.60 -0.48
CA LEU A 192 1.25 -14.35 0.26
C LEU A 192 2.67 -14.02 0.72
N ALA A 193 3.42 -15.01 1.22
CA ALA A 193 4.82 -14.81 1.59
C ALA A 193 5.67 -14.36 0.40
N ASP A 194 5.46 -14.96 -0.78
CA ASP A 194 6.15 -14.58 -2.00
C ASP A 194 5.77 -13.17 -2.45
N LEU A 195 4.50 -12.78 -2.37
CA LEU A 195 4.05 -11.41 -2.62
C LEU A 195 4.71 -10.41 -1.64
N LEU A 196 4.78 -10.74 -0.36
CA LEU A 196 5.30 -9.86 0.69
C LEU A 196 6.83 -9.73 0.65
N PHE A 197 7.56 -10.80 0.34
CA PHE A 197 9.01 -10.85 0.55
C PHE A 197 9.83 -10.95 -0.73
N ASN A 198 9.33 -11.66 -1.74
CA ASN A 198 10.10 -11.96 -2.94
C ASN A 198 9.70 -11.08 -4.13
N SER A 199 8.42 -10.76 -4.25
CA SER A 199 7.88 -9.93 -5.32
C SER A 199 8.22 -8.46 -5.13
N LEU A 200 8.63 -7.81 -6.23
CA LEU A 200 8.73 -6.36 -6.31
C LEU A 200 7.38 -5.70 -6.63
N ASN A 201 6.42 -6.47 -7.18
CA ASN A 201 5.11 -5.97 -7.54
C ASN A 201 4.32 -5.57 -6.28
N GLY A 202 3.53 -4.49 -6.39
CA GLY A 202 2.77 -3.95 -5.27
C GLY A 202 3.61 -3.21 -4.22
N LYS A 203 4.95 -3.23 -4.29
CA LYS A 203 5.81 -2.48 -3.36
C LYS A 203 6.10 -1.10 -3.92
N GLN A 204 5.93 -0.07 -3.09
CA GLN A 204 6.21 1.30 -3.47
C GLN A 204 6.90 2.04 -2.34
N TRP A 205 7.94 2.79 -2.69
CA TRP A 205 8.57 3.74 -1.78
C TRP A 205 7.66 4.95 -1.59
N ILE A 206 7.39 5.29 -0.34
CA ILE A 206 6.79 6.56 0.05
C ILE A 206 7.92 7.56 0.35
N TYR A 207 8.96 7.10 1.04
CA TYR A 207 10.04 7.97 1.51
C TYR A 207 11.36 7.22 1.71
N HIS A 208 12.48 7.86 1.34
CA HIS A 208 13.82 7.39 1.69
C HIS A 208 14.76 8.59 1.99
N PRO A 209 15.53 8.61 3.10
CA PRO A 209 16.33 9.76 3.52
C PRO A 209 17.34 10.27 2.47
N ARG A 210 17.93 9.36 1.70
CA ARG A 210 18.82 9.68 0.55
C ARG A 210 18.22 10.65 -0.46
N GLN A 211 16.90 10.84 -0.51
CA GLN A 211 16.33 11.85 -1.41
C GLN A 211 16.71 13.27 -1.03
N ILE A 212 16.90 13.57 0.26
CA ILE A 212 17.30 14.90 0.74
C ILE A 212 18.64 15.32 0.09
N GLU A 213 19.65 14.47 0.21
CA GLU A 213 20.99 14.75 -0.34
C GLU A 213 20.96 14.88 -1.87
N LYS A 214 20.23 13.99 -2.55
CA LYS A 214 20.14 14.00 -4.02
C LYS A 214 19.42 15.22 -4.57
N ILE A 215 18.34 15.65 -3.90
CA ILE A 215 17.61 16.88 -4.24
C ILE A 215 18.54 18.08 -4.06
N LYS A 216 19.21 18.18 -2.91
CA LYS A 216 20.13 19.29 -2.61
C LYS A 216 21.27 19.40 -3.64
N ASN A 217 21.91 18.29 -3.99
CA ASN A 217 22.98 18.27 -4.99
C ASN A 217 22.52 18.77 -6.36
N ILE A 218 21.25 18.51 -6.72
CA ILE A 218 20.70 18.98 -7.98
C ILE A 218 20.35 20.46 -7.91
N GLU A 219 19.70 20.91 -6.84
CA GLU A 219 19.38 22.31 -6.64
C GLU A 219 20.63 23.20 -6.67
N GLU A 220 21.73 22.73 -6.09
CA GLU A 220 23.04 23.42 -6.14
C GLU A 220 23.69 23.39 -7.53
N SER A 221 23.38 22.38 -8.35
CA SER A 221 23.86 22.27 -9.73
C SER A 221 23.02 23.04 -10.75
N LEU A 222 21.80 23.46 -10.38
CA LEU A 222 20.94 24.25 -11.25
C LEU A 222 21.53 25.66 -11.40
N PRO A 223 21.51 26.24 -12.61
CA PRO A 223 21.97 27.60 -12.81
C PRO A 223 21.16 28.55 -11.92
N ASN A 224 21.86 29.46 -11.24
CA ASN A 224 21.28 30.45 -10.35
C ASN A 224 20.15 31.20 -11.10
N PRO A 225 18.91 31.28 -10.58
CA PRO A 225 17.76 31.87 -11.29
C PRO A 225 17.91 33.39 -11.61
N THR A 226 19.06 33.98 -11.26
CA THR A 226 19.47 35.35 -11.57
C THR A 226 19.98 35.54 -13.00
N SER A 227 20.14 34.48 -13.81
CA SER A 227 20.32 34.70 -15.26
C SER A 227 19.04 35.33 -15.82
N LYS A 228 19.19 36.46 -16.52
CA LYS A 228 18.08 37.29 -17.00
C LYS A 228 17.06 36.44 -17.79
N GLU A 229 17.54 35.47 -18.54
CA GLU A 229 16.77 34.49 -19.33
C GLU A 229 15.95 33.53 -18.46
N TRP A 230 16.52 32.99 -17.38
CA TRP A 230 15.81 32.12 -16.43
C TRP A 230 14.74 32.88 -15.64
N SER A 231 15.05 34.11 -15.19
CA SER A 231 14.08 34.96 -14.48
C SER A 231 12.88 35.35 -15.36
N LEU A 232 13.12 35.64 -16.65
CA LEU A 232 12.08 35.94 -17.64
C LEU A 232 11.23 34.70 -17.94
N GLY A 233 11.86 33.54 -18.12
CA GLY A 233 11.18 32.26 -18.35
C GLY A 233 10.33 31.82 -17.14
N TYR A 234 10.86 31.98 -15.93
CA TYR A 234 10.17 31.66 -14.69
C TYR A 234 8.97 32.59 -14.44
N GLN A 235 9.14 33.91 -14.62
CA GLN A 235 8.05 34.87 -14.52
C GLN A 235 6.97 34.62 -15.58
N ALA A 236 7.36 34.30 -16.82
CA ALA A 236 6.42 33.94 -17.88
C ALA A 236 5.64 32.66 -17.54
N ALA A 237 6.31 31.63 -17.01
CA ALA A 237 5.67 30.39 -16.60
C ALA A 237 4.70 30.58 -15.42
N GLN A 238 5.08 31.40 -14.42
CA GLN A 238 4.19 31.77 -13.31
C GLN A 238 2.99 32.58 -13.79
N GLN A 239 3.18 33.52 -14.71
CA GLN A 239 2.09 34.31 -15.28
C GLN A 239 1.11 33.43 -16.07
N VAL A 240 1.62 32.47 -16.86
CA VAL A 240 0.78 31.51 -17.61
C VAL A 240 0.01 30.60 -16.65
N TYR A 241 0.65 30.10 -15.60
CA TYR A 241 -0.01 29.29 -14.56
C TYR A 241 -1.12 30.09 -13.86
N GLN A 242 -0.82 31.32 -13.45
CA GLN A 242 -1.78 32.17 -12.75
C GLN A 242 -2.96 32.57 -13.65
N ASN A 243 -2.70 32.90 -14.92
CA ASN A 243 -3.75 33.19 -15.90
C ASN A 243 -4.67 31.98 -16.14
N LYS A 244 -4.11 30.76 -16.13
CA LYS A 244 -4.91 29.53 -16.23
C LYS A 244 -5.76 29.33 -14.98
N VAL A 245 -5.19 29.44 -13.78
CA VAL A 245 -5.93 29.35 -12.51
C VAL A 245 -7.08 30.36 -12.45
N ASP A 246 -6.84 31.59 -12.89
CA ASP A 246 -7.85 32.64 -12.91
C ASP A 246 -8.91 32.42 -13.99
N ALA A 247 -8.55 31.83 -15.14
CA ALA A 247 -9.50 31.38 -16.15
C ALA A 247 -10.39 30.24 -15.60
N THR A 248 -9.82 29.26 -14.91
CA THR A 248 -10.56 28.14 -14.29
C THR A 248 -11.50 28.63 -13.18
N LYS A 249 -11.07 29.60 -12.36
CA LYS A 249 -11.93 30.26 -11.36
C LYS A 249 -13.06 31.08 -11.99
N ARG A 250 -12.85 31.67 -13.18
CA ARG A 250 -13.89 32.38 -13.92
C ARG A 250 -14.90 31.40 -14.56
N LEU A 251 -14.44 30.25 -15.02
CA LEU A 251 -15.27 29.15 -15.52
C LEU A 251 -16.09 28.49 -14.41
N SER A 252 -15.50 28.25 -13.22
CA SER A 252 -16.20 27.68 -12.06
C SER A 252 -17.23 28.65 -11.44
N LYS A 253 -16.99 29.98 -11.52
CA LYS A 253 -18.01 30.98 -11.17
C LYS A 253 -19.19 31.01 -12.15
N LYS A 254 -19.01 30.59 -13.40
CA LYS A 254 -20.04 30.58 -14.45
C LYS A 254 -20.84 29.26 -14.47
N ASN A 255 -20.23 28.16 -14.05
CA ASN A 255 -20.90 26.87 -13.86
C ASN A 255 -21.02 26.54 -12.36
N ARG A 256 -22.11 27.01 -11.73
CA ARG A 256 -22.58 26.43 -10.47
C ARG A 256 -23.16 25.04 -10.73
N LYS A 257 -22.29 24.04 -10.86
CA LYS A 257 -22.58 22.63 -10.56
C LYS A 257 -21.26 21.96 -10.15
N ASN A 258 -21.33 21.24 -9.03
CA ASN A 258 -20.23 20.81 -8.17
C ASN A 258 -19.20 19.94 -8.90
N GLU A 259 -18.03 20.53 -9.18
CA GLU A 259 -16.77 19.81 -9.38
C GLU A 259 -15.79 20.38 -8.34
N THR A 260 -15.04 19.50 -7.68
CA THR A 260 -14.04 19.91 -6.68
C THR A 260 -12.77 20.40 -7.37
N ILE A 261 -12.02 21.28 -6.68
CA ILE A 261 -10.79 21.91 -7.22
C ILE A 261 -9.76 20.87 -7.68
N GLU A 262 -9.75 19.70 -7.04
CA GLU A 262 -8.81 18.61 -7.37
C GLU A 262 -9.21 17.85 -8.64
N GLU A 263 -10.51 17.66 -8.89
CA GLU A 263 -11.02 17.07 -10.14
C GLU A 263 -10.72 17.98 -11.34
N MET A 264 -10.85 19.30 -11.16
CA MET A 264 -10.44 20.28 -12.17
C MET A 264 -8.94 20.26 -12.43
N ARG A 265 -8.12 20.04 -11.38
CA ARG A 265 -6.66 19.98 -11.48
C ARG A 265 -6.20 18.74 -12.25
N VAL A 266 -6.75 17.58 -11.94
CA VAL A 266 -6.43 16.30 -12.61
C VAL A 266 -6.86 16.36 -14.08
N ARG A 267 -8.06 16.88 -14.37
CA ARG A 267 -8.53 17.06 -15.74
C ARG A 267 -7.66 18.02 -16.55
N LEU A 268 -7.26 19.16 -15.96
CA LEU A 268 -6.36 20.10 -16.64
C LEU A 268 -4.97 19.50 -16.90
N LEU A 269 -4.47 18.66 -15.98
CA LEU A 269 -3.20 17.96 -16.18
C LEU A 269 -3.31 16.96 -17.34
N ASN A 270 -4.41 16.20 -17.43
CA ASN A 270 -4.65 15.28 -18.54
C ASN A 270 -4.83 16.02 -19.89
N GLU A 271 -5.55 17.14 -19.91
CA GLU A 271 -5.72 17.98 -21.12
C GLU A 271 -4.42 18.69 -21.55
N LEU A 272 -3.48 18.94 -20.63
CA LEU A 272 -2.18 19.56 -20.94
C LEU A 272 -1.11 18.58 -21.39
N PHE A 273 -1.23 17.30 -21.03
CA PHE A 273 -0.17 16.31 -21.24
C PHE A 273 -0.57 15.13 -22.14
N GLY A 274 -1.85 14.96 -22.49
CA GLY A 274 -2.34 13.97 -23.45
C GLY A 274 -2.18 12.51 -22.99
N ASP A 275 -3.06 11.63 -23.46
CA ASP A 275 -2.87 10.18 -23.32
C ASP A 275 -1.54 9.78 -23.96
N VAL A 276 -0.71 9.05 -23.21
CA VAL A 276 0.36 8.24 -23.80
C VAL A 276 -0.36 7.08 -24.47
N ASP A 277 -0.69 7.24 -25.75
CA ASP A 277 -0.94 6.10 -26.62
C ASP A 277 0.37 5.28 -26.66
N ASP A 278 0.25 4.02 -26.25
CA ASP A 278 1.20 2.96 -26.54
C ASP A 278 1.33 2.85 -28.07
N ASP A 279 2.47 3.26 -28.63
CA ASP A 279 2.96 2.74 -29.91
C ASP A 279 4.50 2.90 -29.98
N GLU A 280 5.16 1.74 -30.17
CA GLU A 280 6.60 1.38 -30.28
C GLU A 280 7.36 0.96 -29.00
#